data_AF-A0A935CPB6-F1
#
_entry.id   AF-A0A935CPB6-F1
#
_cell.length_a   1.000
_cell.length_b   1.000
_cell.length_c   1.000
_cell.angle_alpha   90.00
_cell.angle_beta   90.00
_cell.angle_gamma   90.00
#
_symmetry.space_group_name_H-M   'P 1'
#
loop_
_entity.id
_entity.type
_entity.pdbx_description
1 polymer ?
#
loop_
_entity_poly.entity_id
_entity_poly.type
_entity_poly.pdbx_seq_one_letter_code
_entity_poly.pdbx_strand_id
1 'polypeptide(L)'
;MTAGSSFIKPQYGGRCFADLPSTIQYLLTGAGRAALAPEIMAGLADRYDTIIFMFIDSFGWRFFEQAAPDYPALQRFVQHGRAEKITAQFPSTTAAHVTTIHSGLPVAASGVYEWFYYTREEMEIPLLMIEI
;
A
#
# COMPACT_ATOMS: atom_id res chain seq x y z
N MET A 1 -15.64 18.00 -11.42
CA MET A 1 -14.85 18.64 -10.36
C MET A 1 -13.38 18.47 -10.68
N THR A 2 -12.73 19.52 -11.19
CA THR A 2 -11.27 19.56 -11.35
C THR A 2 -10.68 19.85 -9.97
N ALA A 3 -10.02 18.86 -9.38
CA ALA A 3 -9.28 19.06 -8.13
C ALA A 3 -8.21 20.14 -8.39
N GLY A 4 -8.04 21.08 -7.45
CA GLY A 4 -7.02 22.13 -7.56
C GLY A 4 -5.62 21.55 -7.74
N SER A 5 -4.69 22.36 -8.27
CA SER A 5 -3.31 21.97 -8.64
C SER A 5 -2.45 21.38 -7.51
N SER A 6 -2.96 21.30 -6.27
CA SER A 6 -2.30 20.73 -5.09
C SER A 6 -2.84 19.35 -4.65
N PHE A 7 -3.89 18.81 -5.26
CA PHE A 7 -4.47 17.53 -4.85
C PHE A 7 -3.90 16.36 -5.67
N ILE A 8 -3.25 15.42 -5.00
CA ILE A 8 -2.77 14.18 -5.61
C ILE A 8 -3.87 13.12 -5.49
N LYS A 9 -4.41 12.67 -6.63
CA LYS A 9 -5.36 11.56 -6.67
C LYS A 9 -4.62 10.22 -6.48
N PRO A 10 -5.18 9.26 -5.70
CA PRO A 10 -4.66 7.90 -5.68
C PRO A 10 -4.61 7.30 -7.09
N GLN A 11 -3.48 6.68 -7.43
CA GLN A 11 -3.22 6.03 -8.71
C GLN A 11 -3.60 4.55 -8.66
N TYR A 12 -4.88 4.26 -8.38
CA TYR A 12 -5.41 2.89 -8.35
C TYR A 12 -5.16 2.15 -9.67
N GLY A 13 -4.95 0.83 -9.60
CA GLY A 13 -4.79 -0.02 -10.78
C GLY A 13 -3.39 0.02 -11.38
N GLY A 14 -2.36 0.24 -10.57
CA GLY A 14 -0.98 0.10 -11.01
C GLY A 14 0.07 0.73 -10.12
N ARG A 15 -0.27 1.80 -9.37
CA ARG A 15 0.69 2.55 -8.55
C ARG A 15 0.07 3.02 -7.22
N CYS A 16 -0.84 2.23 -6.64
CA CYS A 16 -1.46 2.50 -5.35
C CYS A 16 -1.15 1.39 -4.33
N PHE A 17 -1.17 1.74 -3.04
CA PHE A 17 -1.09 0.76 -1.96
C PHE A 17 -2.17 -0.34 -2.07
N ALA A 18 -3.37 0.01 -2.56
CA ALA A 18 -4.45 -0.94 -2.77
C ALA A 18 -4.13 -2.04 -3.80
N ASP A 19 -3.10 -1.85 -4.62
CA ASP A 19 -2.64 -2.82 -5.61
C ASP A 19 -1.63 -3.83 -5.02
N LEU A 20 -1.12 -3.60 -3.81
CA LEU A 20 -0.14 -4.47 -3.15
C LEU A 20 -0.68 -5.86 -2.78
N PRO A 21 -1.89 -6.02 -2.18
CA PRO A 21 -2.31 -7.32 -1.67
C PRO A 21 -2.39 -8.40 -2.76
N SER A 22 -3.05 -8.09 -3.88
CA SER A 22 -3.15 -9.01 -5.03
C SER A 22 -1.79 -9.28 -5.68
N THR A 23 -0.91 -8.29 -5.71
CA THR A 23 0.46 -8.44 -6.21
C THR A 23 1.28 -9.37 -5.31
N ILE A 24 1.20 -9.22 -3.99
CA ILE A 24 1.88 -10.11 -3.03
C ILE A 24 1.34 -11.54 -3.15
N GLN A 25 0.02 -11.71 -3.24
CA GLN A 25 -0.61 -13.02 -3.45
C GLN A 25 -0.12 -13.67 -4.75
N TYR A 26 -0.12 -12.92 -5.86
CA TYR A 26 0.38 -13.41 -7.15
C TYR A 26 1.84 -13.85 -7.03
N LEU A 27 2.70 -13.01 -6.47
CA LEU A 27 4.13 -13.31 -6.29
C LEU A 27 4.38 -14.50 -5.36
N LEU A 28 3.53 -14.78 -4.38
CA LEU A 28 3.72 -15.90 -3.46
C LEU A 28 3.17 -17.22 -4.01
N THR A 29 2.02 -17.16 -4.68
CA THR A 29 1.23 -18.35 -5.03
C THR A 29 1.23 -18.67 -6.52
N GLY A 30 1.55 -17.70 -7.38
CA GLY A 30 1.34 -17.76 -8.82
C GLY A 30 -0.13 -17.66 -9.24
N ALA A 31 -1.08 -17.55 -8.30
CA ALA A 31 -2.50 -17.46 -8.59
C ALA A 31 -2.97 -16.02 -8.80
N GLY A 32 -3.95 -15.83 -9.68
CA GLY A 32 -4.52 -14.52 -9.97
C GLY A 32 -3.63 -13.69 -10.89
N ARG A 33 -3.58 -12.37 -10.66
CA ARG A 33 -2.75 -11.42 -11.43
C ARG A 33 -2.21 -10.34 -10.50
N ALA A 34 -0.98 -9.90 -10.74
CA ALA A 34 -0.47 -8.69 -10.12
C ALA A 34 -1.31 -7.48 -10.53
N ALA A 35 -1.54 -6.56 -9.60
CA ALA A 35 -2.24 -5.30 -9.86
C ALA A 35 -1.27 -4.12 -10.03
N LEU A 36 -0.03 -4.21 -9.53
CA LEU A 36 1.01 -3.22 -9.80
C LEU A 36 1.36 -3.21 -11.29
N ALA A 37 1.70 -2.01 -11.79
CA ALA A 37 1.99 -1.78 -13.18
C ALA A 37 3.24 -2.59 -13.63
N PRO A 38 3.28 -3.09 -14.88
CA PRO A 38 4.38 -3.92 -15.36
C PRO A 38 5.77 -3.29 -15.18
N GLU A 39 5.89 -1.96 -15.28
CA GLU A 39 7.15 -1.24 -15.07
C GLU A 39 7.68 -1.34 -13.64
N ILE A 40 6.79 -1.43 -12.64
CA ILE A 40 7.15 -1.66 -11.24
C ILE A 40 7.54 -3.13 -11.04
N MET A 41 6.85 -4.04 -11.72
CA MET A 41 7.07 -5.48 -11.63
C MET A 41 8.29 -5.97 -12.44
N ALA A 42 8.83 -5.14 -13.33
CA ALA A 42 9.87 -5.54 -14.27
C ALA A 42 11.10 -6.14 -13.56
N GLY A 43 11.52 -7.33 -13.99
CA GLY A 43 12.70 -8.01 -13.44
C GLY A 43 12.47 -8.70 -12.10
N LEU A 44 11.25 -8.69 -11.56
CA LEU A 44 10.86 -9.63 -10.51
C LEU A 44 10.57 -11.01 -11.12
N ALA A 45 10.75 -12.06 -10.32
CA ALA A 45 10.32 -13.39 -10.69
C ALA A 45 8.79 -13.48 -10.62
N ASP A 46 8.20 -14.40 -11.39
CA ASP A 46 6.75 -14.63 -11.37
C ASP A 46 6.28 -15.26 -10.05
N ARG A 47 7.17 -15.95 -9.32
CA ARG A 47 6.88 -16.55 -8.02
C ARG A 47 8.10 -16.59 -7.11
N TYR A 48 7.86 -16.38 -5.81
CA TYR A 48 8.80 -16.52 -4.72
C TYR A 48 8.29 -17.55 -3.71
N ASP A 49 9.20 -18.30 -3.09
CA ASP A 49 8.84 -19.21 -1.99
C ASP A 49 8.59 -18.47 -0.67
N THR A 50 9.24 -17.31 -0.49
CA THR A 50 9.11 -16.47 0.70
C THR A 50 8.99 -15.01 0.30
N ILE A 51 8.00 -14.31 0.86
CA ILE A 51 7.84 -12.86 0.75
C ILE A 51 7.82 -12.26 2.15
N ILE A 52 8.67 -11.26 2.38
CA ILE A 52 8.64 -10.45 3.60
C ILE A 52 8.06 -9.09 3.23
N PHE A 53 6.89 -8.79 3.78
CA PHE A 53 6.24 -7.50 3.61
C PHE A 53 6.42 -6.66 4.88
N MET A 54 6.98 -5.45 4.74
CA MET A 54 7.15 -4.51 5.84
C MET A 54 6.28 -3.28 5.58
N PHE A 55 5.35 -3.01 6.48
CA PHE A 55 4.52 -1.81 6.46
C PHE A 55 4.98 -0.83 7.53
N ILE A 56 5.57 0.29 7.09
CA ILE A 56 6.10 1.33 7.99
C ILE A 56 5.12 2.50 7.97
N ASP A 57 4.41 2.69 9.08
CA ASP A 57 3.38 3.74 9.17
C ASP A 57 3.99 5.14 9.00
N SER A 58 3.27 6.00 8.29
CA SER A 58 3.63 7.39 7.98
C SER A 58 4.99 7.60 7.26
N PHE A 59 5.64 6.55 6.74
CA PHE A 59 6.93 6.65 6.04
C PHE A 59 6.76 6.98 4.54
N GLY A 60 6.37 8.22 4.27
CA GLY A 60 6.20 8.73 2.91
C GLY A 60 7.51 8.94 2.13
N TRP A 61 7.40 9.03 0.80
CA TRP A 61 8.52 9.14 -0.14
C TRP A 61 9.54 10.25 0.20
N ARG A 62 9.08 11.42 0.66
CA ARG A 62 9.97 12.52 1.06
C ARG A 62 10.95 12.11 2.17
N PHE A 63 10.52 11.27 3.10
CA PHE A 63 11.38 10.78 4.18
C PHE A 63 12.38 9.76 3.63
N PHE A 64 11.97 8.91 2.70
CA PHE A 64 12.88 8.00 1.99
C PHE A 64 13.96 8.78 1.23
N GLU A 65 13.59 9.81 0.46
CA GLU A 65 14.56 10.63 -0.28
C GLU A 65 15.57 11.32 0.64
N GLN A 66 15.11 11.81 1.79
CA GLN A 66 15.98 12.46 2.78
C GLN A 66 16.90 11.46 3.49
N ALA A 67 16.42 10.26 3.79
CA ALA A 67 17.18 9.26 4.54
C ALA A 67 18.06 8.36 3.66
N ALA A 68 17.66 8.06 2.42
CA ALA A 68 18.36 7.10 1.57
C ALA A 68 19.87 7.38 1.39
N PRO A 69 20.36 8.63 1.30
CA PRO A 69 21.79 8.91 1.23
C PRO A 69 22.58 8.51 2.49
N ASP A 70 21.95 8.52 3.67
CA ASP A 70 22.64 8.39 4.96
C ASP A 70 22.52 6.99 5.58
N TYR A 71 21.52 6.20 5.20
CA TYR A 71 21.24 4.90 5.80
C TYR A 71 21.62 3.73 4.86
N PRO A 72 22.64 2.91 5.19
CA PRO A 72 23.11 1.82 4.34
C PRO A 72 22.02 0.80 3.95
N ALA A 73 21.06 0.54 4.84
CA ALA A 73 19.94 -0.34 4.55
C ALA A 73 19.06 0.20 3.40
N LEU A 74 18.82 1.51 3.35
CA LEU A 74 18.05 2.15 2.28
C LEU A 74 18.85 2.23 0.97
N GLN A 75 20.15 2.54 1.06
CA GLN A 75 21.05 2.53 -0.11
C GLN A 75 21.04 1.18 -0.82
N ARG A 76 20.97 0.06 -0.07
CA ARG A 76 20.89 -1.28 -0.65
C ARG A 76 19.64 -1.46 -1.54
N PHE A 77 18.48 -0.93 -1.14
CA PHE A 77 17.28 -0.98 -1.97
C PHE A 77 17.43 -0.18 -3.26
N VAL A 78 18.13 0.96 -3.22
CA VAL A 78 18.37 1.80 -4.42
C VAL A 78 19.39 1.15 -5.37
N GLN A 79 20.48 0.59 -4.83
CA GLN A 79 21.61 0.10 -5.64
C GLN A 79 21.42 -1.34 -6.14
N HIS A 80 20.74 -2.18 -5.36
CA HIS A 80 20.63 -3.62 -5.63
C HIS A 80 19.18 -4.13 -5.64
N GLY A 81 18.21 -3.22 -5.53
CA GLY A 81 16.79 -3.54 -5.56
C GLY A 81 16.03 -2.54 -6.41
N ARG A 82 14.81 -2.21 -5.98
CA ARG A 82 13.97 -1.18 -6.57
C ARG A 82 13.38 -0.30 -5.47
N ALA A 83 13.33 1.00 -5.73
CA ALA A 83 12.64 1.97 -4.90
C ALA A 83 11.63 2.71 -5.78
N GLU A 84 10.35 2.34 -5.66
CA GLU A 84 9.27 2.89 -6.50
C GLU A 84 8.31 3.72 -5.65
N LYS A 85 8.00 4.93 -6.14
CA LYS A 85 7.01 5.80 -5.50
C LYS A 85 5.60 5.40 -5.91
N ILE A 86 4.81 4.89 -4.97
CA ILE A 86 3.37 4.65 -5.12
C ILE A 86 2.55 5.69 -4.34
N THR A 87 1.27 5.82 -4.66
CA THR A 87 0.32 6.63 -3.88
C THR A 87 -0.33 5.81 -2.78
N ALA A 88 -0.67 6.46 -1.66
CA ALA A 88 -1.66 5.94 -0.73
C ALA A 88 -3.03 5.77 -1.41
N GLN A 89 -3.87 4.91 -0.85
CA GLN A 89 -5.30 4.92 -1.17
C GLN A 89 -6.01 6.09 -0.45
N PHE A 90 -7.30 6.31 -0.76
CA PHE A 90 -8.12 7.31 -0.07
C PHE A 90 -9.27 6.65 0.70
N PRO A 91 -9.50 7.03 1.98
CA PRO A 91 -8.71 7.99 2.76
C PRO A 91 -7.35 7.41 3.14
N SER A 92 -6.37 8.29 3.36
CA SER A 92 -4.99 7.88 3.59
C SER A 92 -4.71 7.60 5.07
N THR A 93 -5.50 6.72 5.69
CA THR A 93 -5.49 6.45 7.13
C THR A 93 -4.92 5.08 7.45
N THR A 94 -4.36 4.92 8.66
CA THR A 94 -3.79 3.63 9.09
C THR A 94 -4.86 2.53 9.09
N ALA A 95 -6.06 2.79 9.60
CA ALA A 95 -7.16 1.82 9.65
C ALA A 95 -7.52 1.30 8.24
N ALA A 96 -7.64 2.21 7.26
CA ALA A 96 -7.93 1.85 5.88
C ALA A 96 -6.82 0.97 5.27
N HIS A 97 -5.55 1.34 5.46
CA HIS A 97 -4.42 0.61 4.86
C HIS A 97 -4.18 -0.76 5.51
N VAL A 98 -4.28 -0.85 6.84
CA VAL A 98 -4.19 -2.13 7.57
C VAL A 98 -5.30 -3.07 7.11
N THR A 99 -6.54 -2.58 7.03
CA THR A 99 -7.67 -3.40 6.55
C THR A 99 -7.42 -3.90 5.13
N THR A 100 -6.96 -3.02 4.23
CA THR A 100 -6.68 -3.39 2.83
C THR A 100 -5.61 -4.47 2.72
N ILE A 101 -4.50 -4.37 3.47
CA ILE A 101 -3.42 -5.35 3.34
C ILE A 101 -3.80 -6.73 3.90
N HIS A 102 -4.64 -6.77 4.94
CA HIS A 102 -5.10 -8.04 5.52
C HIS A 102 -6.24 -8.68 4.72
N SER A 103 -7.18 -7.89 4.19
CA SER A 103 -8.36 -8.42 3.48
C SER A 103 -8.17 -8.57 1.98
N GLY A 104 -7.20 -7.85 1.40
CA GLY A 104 -7.08 -7.69 -0.05
C GLY A 104 -8.17 -6.82 -0.68
N LEU A 105 -9.05 -6.22 0.11
CA LEU A 105 -10.15 -5.37 -0.37
C LEU A 105 -9.78 -3.89 -0.27
N PRO A 106 -10.00 -3.09 -1.33
CA PRO A 106 -9.83 -1.64 -1.24
C PRO A 106 -10.89 -1.03 -0.30
N VAL A 107 -10.64 0.18 0.20
CA VAL A 107 -11.53 0.90 1.14
C VAL A 107 -13.00 0.87 0.74
N ALA A 108 -13.30 1.15 -0.53
CA ALA A 108 -14.67 1.22 -1.03
C ALA A 108 -15.41 -0.13 -0.91
N ALA A 109 -14.68 -1.24 -0.85
CA ALA A 109 -15.22 -2.58 -0.67
C ALA A 109 -15.18 -3.05 0.80
N SER A 110 -14.15 -2.67 1.56
CA SER A 110 -14.03 -3.06 2.98
C SER A 110 -14.96 -2.25 3.90
N GLY A 111 -15.31 -1.02 3.53
CA GLY A 111 -16.12 -0.11 4.34
C GLY A 111 -15.37 0.51 5.53
N VAL A 112 -14.09 0.21 5.72
CA VAL A 112 -13.29 0.75 6.83
C VAL A 112 -12.53 2.00 6.36
N TYR A 113 -13.04 3.17 6.75
CA TYR A 113 -12.47 4.46 6.37
C TYR A 113 -11.54 5.03 7.45
N GLU A 114 -11.87 4.83 8.73
CA GLU A 114 -11.13 5.38 9.87
C GLU A 114 -11.44 4.57 11.15
N TRP A 115 -10.67 4.78 12.22
CA TRP A 115 -10.91 4.16 13.54
C TRP A 115 -12.25 4.56 14.17
N PHE A 116 -12.75 5.73 13.83
CA PHE A 116 -14.02 6.26 14.30
C PHE A 116 -14.71 6.97 13.14
N TYR A 117 -15.94 6.58 12.83
CA TYR A 117 -16.78 7.32 11.91
C TYR A 117 -18.24 7.27 12.35
N TYR A 118 -18.97 8.32 11.98
CA TYR A 118 -20.37 8.48 12.34
C TYR A 118 -21.24 7.93 11.22
N THR A 119 -22.12 6.99 11.55
CA THR A 119 -23.24 6.61 10.70
C THR A 119 -24.47 7.40 11.11
N ARG A 120 -25.53 7.37 10.31
CA ARG A 120 -26.71 8.19 10.58
C ARG A 120 -27.33 7.87 11.95
N GLU A 121 -27.18 6.62 12.38
CA GLU A 121 -27.76 6.06 13.58
C GLU A 121 -26.83 6.19 14.80
N GLU A 122 -25.51 5.96 14.65
CA GLU A 122 -24.59 5.90 15.78
C GLU A 122 -23.10 6.13 15.41
N MET A 123 -22.24 6.18 16.43
CA MET A 123 -20.79 6.13 16.24
C MET A 123 -20.36 4.68 16.07
N GLU A 124 -19.73 4.36 14.94
CA GLU A 124 -19.17 3.04 14.67
C GLU A 124 -17.67 3.00 14.97
N ILE A 125 -17.23 1.92 15.61
CA ILE A 125 -15.83 1.62 15.90
C ILE A 125 -15.51 0.27 15.24
N PRO A 126 -14.83 0.24 14.09
CA PRO A 126 -14.42 -1.01 13.46
C PRO A 126 -13.45 -1.78 14.38
N LEU A 127 -13.78 -3.03 14.70
CA LEU A 127 -12.91 -3.92 15.45
C LEU A 127 -11.81 -4.47 14.53
N LEU A 128 -10.66 -3.82 14.52
CA LEU A 128 -9.44 -4.28 13.85
C LEU A 128 -8.56 -5.01 14.87
N MET A 129 -8.58 -6.34 14.85
CA MET A 129 -7.68 -7.17 15.63
C MET A 129 -6.41 -7.44 14.83
N ILE A 130 -5.27 -6.97 15.33
CA ILE A 130 -3.95 -7.35 14.82
C ILE A 130 -3.38 -8.37 15.80
N GLU A 131 -3.21 -9.62 15.38
CA GLU A 131 -2.39 -10.58 16.12
C GLU A 131 -0.91 -10.31 15.82
N ILE A 132 -0.09 -10.23 16.87
CA ILE A 132 1.38 -10.11 16.80
C ILE A 132 2.00 -11.49 16.99
#